data_AF-A0AAD7LHV8-F1
#
_entry.id   AF-A0AAD7LHV8-F1
#
_cell.length_a   1.000
_cell.length_b   1.000
_cell.length_c   1.000
_cell.angle_alpha   90.00
_cell.angle_beta   90.00
_cell.angle_gamma   90.00
#
_symmetry.space_group_name_H-M   'P 1'
#
loop_
_entity.id
_entity.type
_entity.pdbx_description
1 polymer ?
#
loop_
_entity_poly.entity_id
_entity_poly.type
_entity_poly.pdbx_seq_one_letter_code
_entity_poly.pdbx_strand_id
1 'polypeptide(L)'
;MKIGTQITLLNSTNNNTATRVCSDCNTTTTPLWRSGPRGPKSLCNACGIRQRKARRAMAEAACSGRKRCSRDHRCIIIIIYKE
;
A
#
# COMPACT_ATOMS: atom_id res chain seq x y z
N MET A 1 28.99 29.00 -1.97
CA MET A 1 27.53 28.82 -1.77
C MET A 1 27.28 27.38 -1.36
N LYS A 2 27.07 27.13 -0.06
CA LYS A 2 26.65 25.80 0.44
C LYS A 2 25.14 25.85 0.61
N ILE A 3 24.41 25.32 -0.34
CA ILE A 3 22.96 25.06 -0.18
C ILE A 3 22.85 23.66 0.36
N GLY A 4 22.90 23.58 1.69
CA GLY A 4 22.60 22.39 2.48
C GLY A 4 21.37 22.70 3.33
N THR A 5 20.20 22.82 2.70
CA THR A 5 18.94 22.88 3.43
C THR A 5 18.64 21.47 3.89
N GLN A 6 18.79 21.25 5.19
CA GLN A 6 18.38 20.03 5.87
C GLN A 6 16.91 19.76 5.57
N ILE A 7 16.65 18.82 4.66
CA ILE A 7 15.38 18.11 4.63
C ILE A 7 15.33 17.41 5.97
N THR A 8 14.58 17.98 6.92
CA THR A 8 14.21 17.30 8.15
C THR A 8 13.38 16.09 7.74
N LEU A 9 14.06 15.00 7.42
CA LEU A 9 13.53 13.67 7.55
C LEU A 9 13.25 13.51 9.03
N LEU A 10 12.09 13.99 9.49
CA LEU A 10 11.39 13.40 10.62
C LEU A 10 10.98 11.99 10.16
N ASN A 11 11.98 11.15 9.92
CA ASN A 11 11.86 9.72 10.07
C ASN A 11 11.57 9.54 11.55
N SER A 12 10.28 9.61 11.87
CA SER A 12 9.74 9.20 13.15
C SER A 12 10.03 7.70 13.28
N THR A 13 11.26 7.40 13.69
CA THR A 13 11.68 6.16 14.30
C THR A 13 11.01 6.13 15.67
N ASN A 14 9.68 5.96 15.65
CA ASN A 14 8.95 5.35 16.74
C ASN A 14 9.48 3.91 16.87
N ASN A 15 10.70 3.77 17.40
CA ASN A 15 11.29 2.55 17.89
C ASN A 15 10.66 2.31 19.27
N ASN A 16 9.35 2.06 19.25
CA ASN A 16 8.72 1.39 20.37
C ASN A 16 9.26 -0.04 20.30
N THR A 17 10.19 -0.36 21.19
CA THR A 17 10.87 -1.65 21.37
C THR A 17 9.92 -2.78 21.80
N ALA A 18 8.61 -2.57 21.73
CA ALA A 18 7.63 -3.63 21.68
C ALA A 18 7.85 -4.42 20.38
N THR A 19 8.22 -5.69 20.49
CA THR A 19 8.25 -6.66 19.40
C THR A 19 6.95 -6.55 18.62
N ARG A 20 7.00 -5.90 17.45
CA ARG A 20 5.81 -5.74 16.61
C ARG A 20 5.48 -7.09 16.02
N VAL A 21 4.22 -7.48 16.14
CA VAL A 21 3.70 -8.77 15.70
C VAL A 21 2.55 -8.50 14.75
N CYS A 22 2.57 -9.15 13.59
CA CYS A 22 1.47 -9.07 12.63
C CYS A 22 0.19 -9.64 13.26
N SER A 23 -0.91 -8.90 13.18
CA SER A 23 -2.19 -9.34 13.75
C SER A 23 -2.82 -10.56 13.06
N ASP A 24 -2.43 -10.84 11.80
CA ASP A 24 -3.04 -11.92 11.00
C ASP A 24 -2.21 -13.21 10.97
N CYS A 25 -0.88 -13.09 11.09
CA CYS A 25 0.03 -14.23 10.91
C CYS A 25 1.15 -14.28 11.95
N ASN A 26 1.09 -13.41 12.95
CA ASN A 26 2.02 -13.33 14.07
C ASN A 26 3.52 -13.19 13.70
N THR A 27 3.85 -12.82 12.45
CA THR A 27 5.24 -12.59 12.07
C THR A 27 5.80 -11.38 12.81
N THR A 28 7.01 -11.52 13.33
CA THR A 28 7.79 -10.46 13.97
C THR A 28 8.78 -9.82 13.01
N THR A 29 9.07 -10.49 11.89
CA THR A 29 9.98 -10.02 10.85
C THR A 29 9.19 -9.68 9.59
N THR A 30 9.43 -8.49 9.04
CA THR A 30 8.86 -8.03 7.77
C THR A 30 9.68 -6.85 7.25
N PRO A 31 9.92 -6.74 5.93
CA PRO A 31 10.68 -5.63 5.35
C PRO A 31 9.95 -4.29 5.48
N LEU A 32 8.62 -4.32 5.63
CA LEU A 32 7.79 -3.14 5.81
C LEU A 32 6.56 -3.47 6.65
N TRP A 33 6.26 -2.62 7.62
CA TRP A 33 5.02 -2.66 8.39
C TRP A 33 3.96 -1.80 7.71
N ARG A 34 2.77 -2.36 7.51
CA ARG A 34 1.60 -1.68 6.93
C ARG A 34 0.57 -1.39 8.02
N SER A 35 -0.18 -0.30 7.86
CA SER A 35 -1.33 -0.02 8.71
C SER A 35 -2.47 -0.98 8.39
N GLY A 36 -3.15 -1.45 9.42
CA GLY A 36 -4.27 -2.37 9.35
C GLY A 36 -5.47 -1.83 10.12
N PRO A 37 -6.56 -2.61 10.19
CA PRO A 37 -7.80 -2.19 10.86
C PRO A 37 -7.63 -2.03 12.37
N ARG A 38 -6.62 -2.67 12.96
CA ARG A 38 -6.29 -2.60 14.40
C ARG A 38 -5.32 -1.46 14.74
N GLY A 39 -5.04 -0.56 13.80
CA GLY A 39 -4.18 0.61 14.01
C GLY A 39 -2.92 0.64 13.13
N PRO A 40 -2.04 1.65 13.35
CA PRO A 40 -0.84 1.85 12.56
C PRO A 40 0.14 0.68 12.74
N LYS A 41 0.80 0.27 11.64
CA LYS A 41 1.84 -0.78 11.65
C LYS A 41 1.40 -2.14 12.24
N SER A 42 0.12 -2.48 12.20
CA SER A 42 -0.43 -3.74 12.75
C SER A 42 -0.28 -4.96 11.83
N LEU A 43 0.05 -4.76 10.55
CA LEU A 43 0.16 -5.83 9.56
C LEU A 43 1.55 -5.91 8.96
N CYS A 44 2.00 -7.12 8.66
CA CYS A 44 3.19 -7.33 7.85
C CYS A 44 2.92 -6.96 6.38
N ASN A 45 3.98 -6.91 5.58
CA ASN A 45 3.86 -6.55 4.17
C ASN A 45 2.94 -7.53 3.41
N ALA A 46 3.11 -8.84 3.61
CA ALA A 46 2.30 -9.86 2.94
C ALA A 46 0.81 -9.78 3.29
N CYS A 47 0.48 -9.73 4.59
CA CYS A 47 -0.91 -9.63 5.06
C CYS A 47 -1.57 -8.33 4.62
N GLY A 48 -0.87 -7.19 4.73
CA GLY A 48 -1.42 -5.92 4.27
C GLY A 48 -1.71 -5.88 2.77
N ILE A 49 -0.87 -6.51 1.94
CA ILE A 49 -1.16 -6.65 0.50
C ILE A 49 -2.37 -7.57 0.27
N ARG A 50 -2.45 -8.72 0.93
CA ARG A 50 -3.59 -9.64 0.82
C ARG A 50 -4.90 -8.95 1.20
N GLN A 51 -4.94 -8.28 2.34
CA GLN A 51 -6.14 -7.56 2.80
C GLN A 51 -6.57 -6.46 1.82
N ARG A 52 -5.61 -5.70 1.25
CA ARG A 52 -5.92 -4.69 0.22
C ARG A 52 -6.50 -5.31 -1.04
N LYS A 53 -5.97 -6.45 -1.49
CA LYS A 53 -6.50 -7.18 -2.66
C LYS A 53 -7.90 -7.73 -2.38
N ALA A 54 -8.11 -8.35 -1.22
CA ALA A 54 -9.42 -8.87 -0.81
C ALA A 54 -10.47 -7.75 -0.73
N ARG A 55 -10.15 -6.60 -0.11
CA ARG A 55 -11.06 -5.45 -0.04
C ARG A 55 -11.40 -4.91 -1.44
N ARG A 56 -10.43 -4.86 -2.34
CA ARG A 56 -10.67 -4.47 -3.74
C ARG A 56 -11.57 -5.47 -4.46
N ALA A 57 -11.30 -6.77 -4.30
CA ALA A 57 -12.11 -7.82 -4.91
C ALA A 57 -13.56 -7.80 -4.38
N MET A 58 -13.77 -7.57 -3.08
CA MET A 58 -15.10 -7.42 -2.48
C MET A 58 -15.83 -6.17 -3.00
N ALA A 59 -15.12 -5.04 -3.13
CA ALA A 59 -15.69 -3.82 -3.72
C ALA A 59 -16.00 -3.97 -5.22
N GLU A 60 -15.22 -4.77 -5.94
CA GLU A 60 -15.44 -5.09 -7.35
C GLU A 60 -16.60 -6.08 -7.53
N ALA A 61 -16.73 -7.07 -6.65
CA ALA A 61 -17.87 -7.97 -6.63
C ALA A 61 -19.19 -7.24 -6.36
N ALA A 62 -19.15 -6.18 -5.53
CA ALA A 62 -20.31 -5.31 -5.31
C ALA A 62 -20.67 -4.45 -6.55
N CYS A 63 -19.80 -4.33 -7.56
CA CYS A 63 -20.07 -3.55 -8.79
C CYS A 63 -19.70 -4.28 -10.09
N SER A 64 -19.86 -5.62 -10.08
CA SER A 64 -19.41 -6.69 -10.99
C SER A 64 -19.37 -6.48 -12.52
N GLY A 65 -18.97 -5.32 -13.04
CA GLY A 65 -19.06 -5.00 -14.46
C GLY A 65 -18.24 -3.82 -14.96
N ARG A 66 -17.69 -2.96 -14.08
CA ARG A 66 -16.75 -1.93 -14.56
C ARG A 66 -15.37 -2.51 -14.63
N LYS A 67 -15.00 -2.98 -15.83
CA LYS A 67 -13.63 -3.34 -16.19
C LYS A 67 -12.70 -2.34 -15.55
N ARG A 68 -11.77 -2.84 -14.75
CA ARG A 68 -10.63 -2.05 -14.28
C ARG A 68 -9.95 -1.52 -15.55
N CYS A 69 -10.26 -0.28 -15.95
CA CYS A 69 -9.36 0.48 -16.79
C CYS A 69 -8.11 0.60 -15.95
N SER A 70 -7.18 -0.32 -16.22
CA SER A 70 -5.87 -0.28 -15.65
C SER A 70 -5.33 1.11 -15.92
N ARG A 71 -4.61 1.66 -14.95
CA ARG A 71 -3.85 2.89 -15.10
C ARG A 71 -2.68 2.67 -16.07
N ASP A 72 -2.94 2.07 -17.22
CA ASP A 72 -2.00 1.84 -18.29
C ASP A 72 -2.22 2.90 -19.36
N HIS A 73 -1.16 3.68 -19.58
CA HIS A 73 -1.02 4.67 -20.65
C HIS A 73 -1.27 4.08 -22.05
N ARG A 74 -1.29 2.75 -22.20
CA ARG A 74 -1.60 2.04 -23.45
C ARG A 74 -3.05 2.18 -23.93
N CYS A 75 -4.01 2.48 -23.06
CA CYS A 75 -5.41 2.63 -23.47
C CYS A 75 -5.71 4.01 -24.09
N ILE A 76 -4.96 5.06 -23.71
CA ILE A 76 -5.08 6.41 -24.31
C ILE A 76 -4.57 6.42 -25.76
N ILE A 77 -3.46 5.74 -26.03
CA ILE A 77 -2.85 5.67 -27.37
C ILE A 77 -3.85 5.08 -28.40
N ILE A 78 -4.60 4.03 -28.06
CA ILE A 78 -5.54 3.38 -29.01
C ILE A 78 -6.75 4.27 -29.37
N ILE A 79 -7.10 5.25 -28.52
CA ILE A 79 -8.22 6.19 -28.80
C ILE A 79 -7.76 7.38 -29.66
N ILE A 80 -6.49 7.77 -29.60
CA ILE A 80 -5.96 8.89 -30.41
C ILE A 80 -5.53 8.45 -31.82
N TYR A 81 -5.08 7.21 -32.02
CA TYR A 81 -4.65 6.72 -33.34
C TYR A 81 -5.72 5.94 -34.11
N LYS A 82 -7.00 6.08 -33.73
CA LYS A 82 -8.12 5.53 -34.49
C LYS A 82 -9.11 6.64 -34.89
N GLU A 83 -8.54 7.69 -35.46
CA GLU A 83 -9.17 8.56 -36.44
C GLU A 83 -8.27 8.57 -37.69
#